data_AF-A0A7A6PZD2-F1
#
_entry.id   AF-A0A7A6PZD2-F1
#
_cell.length_a   1.000
_cell.length_b   1.000
_cell.length_c   1.000
_cell.angle_alpha   90.00
_cell.angle_beta   90.00
_cell.angle_gamma   90.00
#
_symmetry.space_group_name_H-M   'P 1'
#
loop_
_entity.id
_entity.type
_entity.pdbx_description
1 polymer ?
#
loop_
_entity_poly.entity_id
_entity_poly.type
_entity_poly.pdbx_seq_one_letter_code
_entity_poly.pdbx_strand_id
1 'polypeptide(L)'
;HGREEIRLHIVCDVPDELIDFTFEWKGLKKLCVAVSFRSIIAEQKKEPEMTVRYYISSADLTAEKFATAIRNHWHVENKLHWRLDGVPQEHKIAA
;
A
#
# COMPACT_ATOMS: atom_id res chain seq x y z
N HIS A 1 -16.86 -19.73 2.12
CA HIS A 1 -17.00 -18.26 2.20
C HIS A 1 -16.19 -17.64 1.06
N GLY A 2 -16.86 -17.27 -0.03
CA GLY A 2 -16.20 -16.70 -1.21
C GLY A 2 -15.97 -15.20 -1.02
N ARG A 3 -14.71 -14.77 -1.15
CA ARG A 3 -14.31 -13.37 -1.18
C ARG A 3 -13.69 -13.08 -2.54
N GLU A 4 -14.15 -12.03 -3.18
CA GLU A 4 -13.53 -11.50 -4.39
C GLU A 4 -12.80 -10.20 -4.03
N GLU A 5 -11.58 -10.04 -4.56
CA GLU A 5 -10.79 -8.84 -4.35
C GLU A 5 -10.07 -8.44 -5.64
N ILE A 6 -10.29 -7.20 -6.07
CA ILE A 6 -9.62 -6.58 -7.21
C ILE A 6 -8.68 -5.50 -6.67
N ARG A 7 -7.46 -5.45 -7.19
CA ARG A 7 -6.45 -4.47 -6.76
C ARG A 7 -5.85 -3.73 -7.93
N LEU A 8 -5.82 -2.40 -7.84
CA LEU A 8 -5.16 -1.51 -8.77
C LEU A 8 -3.91 -0.91 -8.11
N HIS A 9 -2.80 -0.90 -8.83
CA HIS A 9 -1.52 -0.36 -8.36
C HIS A 9 -1.08 0.74 -9.32
N ILE A 10 -0.89 1.94 -8.80
CA ILE A 10 -0.49 3.12 -9.56
C ILE A 10 0.84 3.60 -9.00
N VAL A 11 1.78 3.94 -9.87
CA VAL A 11 3.07 4.51 -9.52
C VAL A 11 3.31 5.74 -10.38
N CYS A 12 3.70 6.84 -9.75
CA CYS A 12 3.99 8.11 -10.39
C CYS A 12 5.35 8.61 -9.89
N ASP A 13 6.10 9.28 -10.77
CA ASP A 13 7.24 10.09 -10.35
C ASP A 13 6.77 11.23 -9.44
N VAL A 14 7.66 11.73 -8.59
CA VAL A 14 7.37 12.93 -7.80
C VAL A 14 7.33 14.11 -8.77
N PRO A 15 6.18 14.80 -8.91
CA PRO A 15 6.09 16.03 -9.69
C PRO A 15 7.06 17.09 -9.17
N ASP A 16 7.64 17.88 -10.07
CA ASP A 16 8.56 18.95 -9.69
C ASP A 16 7.87 20.02 -8.82
N GLU A 17 6.55 20.16 -8.90
CA GLU A 17 5.77 21.06 -8.04
C GLU A 17 5.77 20.62 -6.56
N LEU A 18 6.20 19.39 -6.26
CA LEU A 18 6.35 18.85 -4.90
C LEU A 18 7.80 18.89 -4.41
N ILE A 19 8.65 19.75 -4.99
CA ILE A 19 10.08 19.91 -4.63
C ILE A 19 10.30 20.12 -3.12
N ASP A 20 9.43 20.85 -2.41
CA ASP A 20 9.58 21.06 -0.97
C ASP A 20 9.59 19.74 -0.19
N PHE A 21 8.80 18.75 -0.62
CA PHE A 21 8.80 17.41 -0.03
C PHE A 21 10.04 16.60 -0.37
N THR A 22 10.69 16.85 -1.51
CA THR A 22 11.96 16.18 -1.84
C THR A 22 13.11 16.64 -0.95
N PHE A 23 13.02 17.87 -0.40
CA PHE A 23 13.96 18.38 0.58
C PHE A 23 13.73 17.73 1.96
N GLU A 24 12.48 17.68 2.44
CA GLU A 24 12.14 17.03 3.70
C GLU A 24 12.42 15.53 3.67
N TRP A 25 12.05 14.86 2.58
CA TRP A 25 12.19 13.42 2.38
C TRP A 25 13.29 13.14 1.38
N LYS A 26 14.53 13.41 1.81
CA LYS A 26 15.72 13.26 0.97
C LYS A 26 15.74 11.91 0.26
N GLY A 27 15.75 11.96 -1.06
CA GLY A 27 15.80 10.78 -1.92
C GLY A 27 14.44 10.17 -2.23
N LEU A 28 13.32 10.85 -1.94
CA LEU A 28 11.99 10.52 -2.45
C LEU A 28 12.01 10.51 -3.98
N LYS A 29 11.49 9.43 -4.58
CA LYS A 29 11.46 9.24 -6.04
C LYS A 29 10.08 8.95 -6.59
N LYS A 30 9.26 8.21 -5.87
CA LYS A 30 7.94 7.75 -6.34
C LYS A 30 6.85 8.04 -5.32
N LEU A 31 5.69 8.42 -5.85
CA LEU A 31 4.40 8.35 -5.17
C LEU A 31 3.65 7.13 -5.69
N CYS A 32 3.06 6.35 -4.80
CA CYS A 32 2.37 5.12 -5.19
C CYS A 32 1.02 5.00 -4.50
N VAL A 33 0.05 4.41 -5.20
CA VAL A 33 -1.32 4.24 -4.70
C VAL A 33 -1.77 2.81 -4.93
N ALA A 34 -2.27 2.17 -3.87
CA ALA A 34 -2.94 0.89 -3.97
C ALA A 34 -4.43 1.07 -3.68
N VAL A 35 -5.26 0.69 -4.65
CA VAL A 35 -6.73 0.67 -4.50
C VAL A 35 -7.19 -0.77 -4.43
N SER A 36 -8.00 -1.10 -3.44
CA SER A 36 -8.58 -2.42 -3.25
C SER A 36 -10.09 -2.32 -3.28
N PHE A 37 -10.73 -3.16 -4.09
CA PHE A 37 -12.17 -3.38 -4.11
C PHE A 37 -12.45 -4.77 -3.58
N ARG A 38 -13.29 -4.88 -2.55
CA ARG A 38 -13.60 -6.14 -1.88
C ARG A 38 -15.09 -6.41 -1.87
N SER A 39 -15.47 -7.61 -2.30
CA SER A 39 -16.85 -8.09 -2.26
C SER A 39 -16.95 -9.41 -1.51
N ILE A 40 -17.96 -9.54 -0.65
CA ILE A 40 -18.32 -10.79 0.01
C ILE A 40 -19.51 -11.37 -0.76
N ILE A 41 -19.28 -12.49 -1.45
CA ILE A 41 -20.28 -13.08 -2.37
C ILE A 41 -21.59 -13.41 -1.63
N ALA A 42 -21.48 -13.84 -0.37
CA ALA A 42 -22.62 -14.18 0.47
C ALA A 42 -23.48 -12.97 0.89
N GLU A 43 -22.91 -11.76 0.93
CA GLU A 43 -23.63 -10.56 1.36
C GLU A 43 -24.45 -9.92 0.24
N GLN A 44 -24.28 -10.35 -1.02
CA GLN A 44 -24.96 -9.83 -2.22
C GLN A 44 -24.99 -8.30 -2.31
N LYS A 45 -24.00 -7.62 -1.72
CA LYS A 45 -23.88 -6.16 -1.83
C LYS A 45 -23.66 -5.78 -3.29
N LYS A 46 -24.40 -4.77 -3.75
CA LYS A 46 -24.27 -4.23 -5.12
C LYS A 46 -22.93 -3.53 -5.34
N GLU A 47 -22.37 -2.94 -4.29
CA GLU A 47 -21.13 -2.17 -4.36
C GLU A 47 -20.02 -2.81 -3.53
N PRO A 48 -18.80 -2.94 -4.09
CA PRO A 48 -17.64 -3.42 -3.35
C PRO A 48 -17.19 -2.39 -2.30
N GLU A 49 -16.64 -2.87 -1.20
CA GLU A 49 -15.90 -2.04 -0.25
C GLU A 49 -14.60 -1.55 -0.92
N MET A 50 -14.40 -0.23 -0.97
CA MET A 50 -13.20 0.38 -1.53
C MET A 50 -12.24 0.84 -0.43
N THR A 51 -10.96 0.51 -0.57
CA THR A 51 -9.87 1.04 0.27
C THR A 51 -8.78 1.63 -0.61
N VAL A 52 -8.31 2.83 -0.26
CA VAL A 52 -7.18 3.50 -0.93
C VAL A 52 -6.04 3.63 0.08
N ARG A 53 -4.82 3.30 -0.35
CA ARG A 53 -3.60 3.46 0.45
C ARG A 53 -2.55 4.20 -0.36
N TYR A 54 -1.95 5.21 0.27
CA TYR A 54 -0.89 6.03 -0.31
C TYR A 54 0.46 5.55 0.22
N TYR A 55 1.48 5.64 -0.63
CA TYR A 55 2.83 5.23 -0.30
C TYR A 55 3.83 6.19 -0.94
N ILE A 56 4.97 6.33 -0.28
CA ILE A 56 6.14 7.01 -0.81
C ILE A 56 7.29 6.02 -0.92
N SER A 57 8.15 6.22 -1.93
CA SER A 57 9.33 5.38 -2.11
C SER A 57 10.53 6.18 -2.58
N SER A 58 11.68 5.89 -1.96
CA SER A 58 12.99 6.34 -2.42
C SER A 58 13.62 5.39 -3.46
N ALA A 59 13.06 4.21 -3.62
CA ALA A 59 13.39 3.29 -4.71
C ALA A 59 12.64 3.67 -5.98
N ASP A 60 13.30 3.45 -7.13
CA ASP A 60 12.66 3.55 -8.43
C ASP A 60 11.80 2.30 -8.68
N LEU A 61 10.49 2.48 -8.65
CA LEU A 61 9.51 1.40 -8.72
C LEU A 61 8.73 1.43 -10.03
N THR A 62 8.48 0.24 -10.58
CA THR A 62 7.41 -0.01 -11.54
C THR A 62 6.15 -0.45 -10.78
N ALA A 63 4.98 -0.39 -11.42
CA ALA A 63 3.73 -0.86 -10.81
C ALA A 63 3.80 -2.33 -10.35
N GLU A 64 4.48 -3.21 -11.10
CA GLU A 64 4.67 -4.62 -10.72
C GLU A 64 5.56 -4.80 -9.49
N LYS A 65 6.68 -4.05 -9.44
CA LYS A 65 7.58 -4.07 -8.29
C LYS A 65 6.87 -3.55 -7.04
N PHE A 66 6.10 -2.48 -7.19
CA PHE A 66 5.28 -1.93 -6.13
C PHE A 66 4.20 -2.91 -5.64
N ALA A 67 3.46 -3.56 -6.55
CA ALA A 67 2.47 -4.57 -6.20
C ALA A 67 3.09 -5.75 -5.43
N THR A 68 4.29 -6.17 -5.82
CA THR A 68 5.05 -7.21 -5.13
C THR A 68 5.49 -6.75 -3.75
N ALA A 69 6.03 -5.54 -3.64
CA ALA A 69 6.49 -4.94 -2.39
C ALA A 69 5.35 -4.81 -1.38
N ILE A 70 4.18 -4.28 -1.78
CA ILE A 70 3.02 -4.17 -0.89
C ILE A 70 2.52 -5.54 -0.48
N ARG A 71 2.44 -6.51 -1.40
CA ARG A 71 1.99 -7.87 -1.04
C ARG A 71 2.90 -8.47 0.04
N ASN A 72 4.21 -8.29 -0.10
CA ASN A 72 5.18 -8.74 0.89
C ASN A 72 5.05 -7.97 2.21
N HIS A 73 4.90 -6.64 2.15
CA HIS A 73 4.66 -5.81 3.32
C HIS A 73 3.41 -6.27 4.07
N TRP A 74 2.32 -6.52 3.35
CA TRP A 74 1.07 -6.99 3.94
C TRP A 74 1.17 -8.41 4.52
N HIS A 75 2.00 -9.27 3.93
CA HIS A 75 2.34 -10.56 4.53
C HIS A 75 3.11 -10.42 5.83
N VAL A 76 4.04 -9.46 5.91
CA VAL A 76 4.79 -9.16 7.14
C VAL A 76 3.89 -8.54 8.19
N GLU A 77 3.02 -7.59 7.83
CA GLU A 77 2.08 -6.96 8.76
C GLU A 77 1.00 -7.93 9.25
N ASN A 78 0.46 -8.81 8.40
CA ASN A 78 -0.42 -9.90 8.88
C ASN A 78 0.34 -10.86 9.82
N LYS A 79 1.64 -11.09 9.53
CA LYS A 79 2.56 -11.80 10.43
C LYS A 79 3.07 -10.96 11.61
N LEU A 80 2.68 -9.72 11.74
CA LEU A 80 2.89 -8.93 12.95
C LEU A 80 1.57 -8.77 13.68
N HIS A 81 0.43 -8.71 13.00
CA HIS A 81 -0.89 -8.54 13.61
C HIS A 81 -1.27 -9.70 14.54
N TRP A 82 -0.94 -10.95 14.19
CA TRP A 82 -1.06 -12.10 15.11
C TRP A 82 -0.04 -12.10 16.26
N ARG A 83 1.03 -11.29 16.17
CA ARG A 83 2.11 -11.20 17.17
C ARG A 83 1.99 -9.94 18.05
N LEU A 84 1.39 -8.87 17.54
CA LEU A 84 1.21 -7.56 18.18
C LEU A 84 0.11 -7.56 19.25
N ASP A 85 -0.57 -8.69 19.48
CA ASP A 85 -1.21 -8.98 20.77
C ASP A 85 -0.19 -9.10 21.93
N GLY A 86 1.11 -8.95 21.66
CA GLY A 86 2.14 -8.70 22.67
C GLY A 86 3.44 -8.12 22.10
N VAL A 87 3.72 -6.86 22.47
CA VAL A 87 5.02 -6.14 22.42
C VAL A 87 5.39 -5.46 21.07
N PRO A 88 5.73 -4.14 21.07
CA PRO A 88 6.06 -3.39 19.86
C PRO A 88 7.55 -3.51 19.49
N GLN A 89 7.84 -3.69 18.18
CA GLN A 89 9.16 -3.40 17.62
C GLN A 89 8.99 -2.71 16.26
N GLU A 90 9.47 -1.47 16.22
CA GLU A 90 9.50 -0.53 15.11
C GLU A 90 10.27 -1.02 13.87
N HIS A 91 9.64 -1.03 12.70
CA HIS A 91 10.36 -1.00 11.41
C HIS A 91 9.62 -0.14 10.39
N LYS A 92 10.38 0.77 9.78
CA LYS A 92 9.93 1.91 8.98
C LYS A 92 9.52 1.48 7.57
N ILE A 93 8.22 1.55 7.31
CA ILE A 93 7.67 2.12 6.08
C ILE A 93 6.63 3.12 6.57
N ALA A 94 6.84 4.41 6.30
CA ALA A 94 5.83 5.41 6.62
C ALA A 94 4.67 5.24 5.64
N ALA A 95 3.52 4.83 6.17
CA ALA A 95 2.24 4.83 5.48
C ALA A 95 1.65 6.25 5.46
#